data_AF-A0A942IWY4-F1
#
_entry.id   AF-A0A942IWY4-F1
#
_cell.length_a   1.000
_cell.length_b   1.000
_cell.length_c   1.000
_cell.angle_alpha   90.00
_cell.angle_beta   90.00
_cell.angle_gamma   90.00
#
_symmetry.space_group_name_H-M   'P 1'
#
loop_
_entity.id
_entity.type
_entity.pdbx_description
1 polymer ?
#
loop_
_entity_poly.entity_id
_entity_poly.type
_entity_poly.pdbx_seq_one_letter_code
_entity_poly.pdbx_strand_id
1 'polypeptide(L)'
;MEKRIAKAERFAKILDKLGMTEKAKLIREDEKIYVPEEFNVAKAWTEYINRIFGVISGLLALAFFVMAFLGRFSAKTKMFATFGFLMLVGNAWLGSIVVATNLLPGIVTLHFLLSFLCAFFFLLAMHSNAPFTRENMSKGDRTKWIFMFVLVMAEVFLGTLARESVEYMKTAGALTGKGGMLDYNNMGINFAIHRFLPGAILILSLYFGIMRRREGRGILNDFNILAIMVLIQICLGAINIVVVLPAYAQVLHILIGSIMPVYCFYKWLQSNSGILLIPSKP
;
A
#
# COMPACT_ATOMS: atom_id res chain seq x y z
N MET A 1 -20.79 -13.88 -16.31
CA MET A 1 -20.71 -14.82 -15.18
C MET A 1 -19.69 -15.94 -15.45
N GLU A 2 -19.85 -16.70 -16.53
CA GLU A 2 -18.94 -17.80 -16.90
C GLU A 2 -17.44 -17.43 -16.92
N LYS A 3 -17.08 -16.27 -17.50
CA LYS A 3 -15.70 -15.76 -17.50
C LYS A 3 -15.12 -15.56 -16.09
N ARG A 4 -15.94 -15.17 -15.11
CA ARG A 4 -15.53 -14.97 -13.71
C ARG A 4 -15.29 -16.31 -13.03
N ILE A 5 -16.22 -17.25 -13.17
CA ILE A 5 -16.13 -18.61 -12.62
C ILE A 5 -14.91 -19.35 -13.19
N ALA A 6 -14.74 -19.34 -14.52
CA ALA A 6 -13.61 -19.99 -15.16
C ALA A 6 -12.24 -19.43 -14.69
N LYS A 7 -12.20 -18.13 -14.37
CA LYS A 7 -10.99 -17.48 -13.86
C LYS A 7 -10.71 -17.82 -12.41
N ALA A 8 -11.73 -17.83 -11.56
CA ALA A 8 -11.64 -18.28 -10.17
C ALA A 8 -11.16 -19.73 -10.11
N GLU A 9 -11.71 -20.62 -10.93
CA GLU A 9 -11.31 -22.03 -10.99
C GLU A 9 -9.87 -22.21 -11.50
N ARG A 10 -9.45 -21.45 -12.52
CA ARG A 10 -8.04 -21.45 -12.97
C ARG A 10 -7.09 -21.05 -11.84
N PHE A 11 -7.47 -20.07 -11.03
CA PHE A 11 -6.67 -19.64 -9.90
C PHE A 11 -6.67 -20.66 -8.75
N ALA A 12 -7.81 -21.27 -8.44
CA ALA A 12 -7.90 -22.36 -7.47
C ALA A 12 -6.97 -23.53 -7.83
N LYS A 13 -6.90 -23.91 -9.11
CA LYS A 13 -5.93 -24.93 -9.60
C LYS A 13 -4.46 -24.52 -9.40
N ILE A 14 -4.14 -23.23 -9.49
CA ILE A 14 -2.78 -22.74 -9.21
C ILE A 14 -2.49 -22.89 -7.71
N LEU A 15 -3.44 -22.53 -6.85
CA LEU A 15 -3.30 -22.68 -5.40
C LEU A 15 -3.12 -24.15 -4.99
N ASP A 16 -3.89 -25.07 -5.57
CA ASP A 16 -3.74 -26.52 -5.34
C ASP A 16 -2.31 -26.98 -5.68
N LYS A 17 -1.77 -26.55 -6.83
CA LYS A 17 -0.39 -26.88 -7.24
C LYS A 17 0.68 -26.30 -6.32
N LEU A 18 0.37 -25.21 -5.62
CA LEU A 18 1.25 -24.57 -4.64
C LEU A 18 1.07 -25.14 -3.21
N GLY A 19 0.22 -26.17 -3.04
CA GLY A 19 -0.07 -26.76 -1.73
C GLY A 19 -1.04 -25.94 -0.87
N MET A 20 -1.69 -24.92 -1.43
CA MET A 20 -2.63 -24.04 -0.73
C MET A 20 -4.09 -24.51 -0.88
N THR A 21 -4.34 -25.80 -0.62
CA THR A 21 -5.62 -26.48 -0.88
C THR A 21 -6.81 -25.85 -0.14
N GLU A 22 -6.62 -25.40 1.10
CA GLU A 22 -7.68 -24.72 1.87
C GLU A 22 -8.15 -23.42 1.20
N LYS A 23 -7.22 -22.61 0.66
CA LYS A 23 -7.59 -21.38 -0.06
C LYS A 23 -8.27 -21.68 -1.39
N ALA A 24 -7.86 -22.74 -2.08
CA ALA A 24 -8.51 -23.19 -3.29
C ALA A 24 -9.95 -23.64 -3.02
N LYS A 25 -10.17 -24.35 -1.91
CA LYS A 25 -11.49 -24.77 -1.43
C LYS A 25 -12.40 -23.57 -1.11
N LEU A 26 -11.89 -22.59 -0.36
CA LEU A 26 -12.61 -21.35 -0.05
C LEU A 26 -13.11 -20.61 -1.30
N ILE A 27 -12.32 -20.60 -2.39
CA ILE A 27 -12.74 -19.99 -3.66
C ILE A 27 -13.85 -20.78 -4.33
N ARG A 28 -13.78 -22.12 -4.31
CA ARG A 28 -14.77 -22.97 -4.99
C ARG A 28 -16.12 -22.99 -4.28
N GLU A 29 -16.09 -22.90 -2.95
CA GLU A 29 -17.27 -22.93 -2.08
C GLU A 29 -17.93 -21.56 -1.88
N ASP A 30 -17.31 -20.46 -2.36
CA ASP A 30 -17.91 -19.13 -2.26
C ASP A 30 -19.10 -18.99 -3.23
N GLU A 31 -20.31 -19.22 -2.70
CA GLU A 31 -21.58 -19.06 -3.41
C GLU A 31 -21.73 -17.67 -4.07
N LYS A 32 -21.11 -16.63 -3.50
CA LYS A 32 -21.17 -15.25 -4.03
C LYS A 32 -20.44 -15.10 -5.38
N ILE A 33 -19.63 -16.07 -5.78
CA ILE A 33 -19.01 -16.10 -7.12
C ILE A 33 -20.03 -16.53 -8.18
N TYR A 34 -21.02 -17.34 -7.78
CA TYR A 34 -22.03 -17.95 -8.67
C TYR A 34 -23.32 -17.13 -8.75
N VAL A 35 -23.60 -16.29 -7.75
CA VAL A 35 -24.76 -15.39 -7.74
C VAL A 35 -24.42 -14.04 -8.38
N PRO A 36 -25.23 -13.52 -9.33
CA PRO A 36 -25.03 -12.17 -9.85
C PRO A 36 -25.37 -11.14 -8.77
N GLU A 37 -24.48 -10.18 -8.56
CA GLU A 37 -24.76 -9.07 -7.65
C GLU A 37 -25.85 -8.15 -8.23
N GLU A 38 -26.71 -7.62 -7.35
CA GLU A 38 -27.68 -6.61 -7.73
C GLU A 38 -27.01 -5.34 -8.25
N PHE A 39 -27.62 -4.73 -9.27
CA PHE A 39 -27.08 -3.52 -9.86
C PHE A 39 -27.14 -2.36 -8.86
N ASN A 40 -25.97 -1.78 -8.56
CA ASN A 40 -25.84 -0.62 -7.69
C ASN A 40 -25.10 0.50 -8.44
N VAL A 41 -25.79 1.62 -8.66
CA VAL A 41 -25.26 2.78 -9.42
C VAL A 41 -24.00 3.36 -8.78
N ALA A 42 -23.99 3.51 -7.44
CA ALA A 42 -22.84 4.06 -6.73
C ALA A 42 -21.62 3.13 -6.87
N LYS A 43 -21.82 1.81 -6.76
CA LYS A 43 -20.78 0.81 -6.97
C LYS A 43 -20.26 0.82 -8.42
N ALA A 44 -21.15 0.98 -9.40
CA ALA A 44 -20.75 1.03 -10.80
C ALA A 44 -19.83 2.24 -11.09
N TRP A 45 -20.16 3.41 -10.55
CA TRP A 45 -19.31 4.60 -10.66
C TRP A 45 -17.97 4.45 -9.95
N THR A 46 -17.95 3.90 -8.73
CA THR A 46 -16.68 3.68 -8.02
C THR A 46 -15.78 2.69 -8.75
N GLU A 47 -16.34 1.60 -9.30
CA GLU A 47 -15.59 0.68 -10.15
C GLU A 47 -15.08 1.32 -11.42
N TYR A 48 -15.91 2.12 -12.11
CA TYR A 48 -15.52 2.78 -13.36
C TYR A 48 -14.37 3.77 -13.15
N ILE A 49 -14.46 4.62 -12.13
CA ILE A 49 -13.39 5.57 -11.77
C ILE A 49 -12.11 4.81 -11.43
N ASN A 50 -12.20 3.74 -10.62
CA ASN A 50 -11.04 2.92 -10.29
C ASN A 50 -10.39 2.29 -11.53
N ARG A 51 -11.18 1.86 -12.53
CA ARG A 51 -10.66 1.34 -13.81
C ARG A 51 -9.94 2.43 -14.61
N ILE A 52 -10.45 3.67 -14.64
CA ILE A 52 -9.78 4.79 -15.31
C ILE A 52 -8.40 5.02 -14.70
N PHE A 53 -8.31 5.14 -13.37
CA PHE A 53 -7.01 5.31 -12.70
C PHE A 53 -6.06 4.12 -12.94
N GLY A 54 -6.59 2.89 -12.98
CA GLY A 54 -5.83 1.69 -13.35
C GLY A 54 -5.25 1.75 -14.77
N VAL A 55 -6.05 2.17 -15.75
CA VAL A 55 -5.60 2.34 -17.14
C VAL A 55 -4.57 3.46 -17.26
N ILE A 56 -4.84 4.63 -16.66
CA ILE A 56 -3.92 5.77 -16.70
C ILE A 56 -2.57 5.41 -16.07
N SER A 57 -2.59 4.84 -14.85
CA SER A 57 -1.36 4.43 -14.17
C SER A 57 -0.59 3.36 -14.97
N GLY A 58 -1.30 2.39 -15.56
CA GLY A 58 -0.70 1.37 -16.44
C GLY A 58 -0.05 1.96 -17.69
N LEU A 59 -0.73 2.91 -18.37
CA LEU A 59 -0.19 3.59 -19.56
C LEU A 59 1.02 4.46 -19.22
N LEU A 60 0.98 5.21 -18.11
CA LEU A 60 2.11 6.02 -17.67
C LEU A 60 3.32 5.16 -17.30
N ALA A 61 3.10 4.03 -16.61
CA ALA A 61 4.17 3.10 -16.26
C ALA A 61 4.75 2.38 -17.49
N LEU A 62 3.90 2.01 -18.46
CA LEU A 62 4.36 1.48 -19.75
C LEU A 62 5.18 2.50 -20.53
N ALA A 63 4.71 3.75 -20.62
CA ALA A 63 5.44 4.83 -21.26
C ALA A 63 6.80 5.06 -20.59
N PHE A 64 6.84 5.08 -19.25
CA PHE A 64 8.09 5.17 -18.49
C PHE A 64 9.05 4.03 -18.83
N PHE A 65 8.55 2.78 -18.85
CA PHE A 65 9.34 1.60 -19.21
C PHE A 65 9.90 1.71 -20.64
N VAL A 66 9.07 2.04 -21.63
CA VAL A 66 9.51 2.20 -23.03
C VAL A 66 10.56 3.31 -23.16
N MET A 67 10.31 4.48 -22.56
CA MET A 67 11.28 5.58 -22.56
C MET A 67 12.61 5.18 -21.92
N ALA A 68 12.59 4.37 -20.85
CA ALA A 68 13.80 3.88 -20.21
C ALA A 68 14.71 3.08 -21.17
N PHE A 69 14.15 2.45 -22.20
CA PHE A 69 14.90 1.68 -23.21
C PHE A 69 15.22 2.47 -24.48
N LEU A 70 14.36 3.40 -24.89
CA LEU A 70 14.64 4.30 -26.01
C LEU A 70 15.71 5.36 -25.67
N GLY A 71 15.78 5.77 -24.40
CA GLY A 71 16.78 6.71 -23.91
C GLY A 71 18.15 6.09 -23.68
N ARG A 72 19.18 6.95 -23.62
CA ARG A 72 20.55 6.60 -23.23
C ARG A 72 20.70 6.53 -21.71
N PHE A 73 19.82 5.78 -21.05
CA PHE A 73 19.82 5.61 -19.60
C PHE A 73 20.76 4.50 -19.13
N SER A 74 21.20 4.60 -17.88
CA SER A 74 22.10 3.62 -17.26
C SER A 74 21.48 2.21 -17.20
N ALA A 75 22.32 1.18 -17.16
CA ALA A 75 21.87 -0.20 -16.97
C ALA A 75 21.06 -0.38 -15.68
N LYS A 76 21.41 0.35 -14.60
CA LYS A 76 20.66 0.33 -13.33
C LYS A 76 19.25 0.89 -13.49
N THR A 77 19.09 2.01 -14.18
CA THR A 77 17.77 2.59 -14.49
C THR A 77 16.91 1.61 -15.27
N LYS A 78 17.46 0.99 -16.32
CA LYS A 78 16.76 -0.01 -17.14
C LYS A 78 16.36 -1.25 -16.31
N MET A 79 17.24 -1.73 -15.44
CA MET A 79 16.97 -2.84 -14.54
C MET A 79 15.80 -2.54 -13.59
N PHE A 80 15.82 -1.39 -12.90
CA PHE A 80 14.72 -1.02 -12.01
C PHE A 80 13.42 -0.75 -12.75
N ALA A 81 13.46 -0.12 -13.93
CA ALA A 81 12.28 0.04 -14.78
C ALA A 81 11.69 -1.31 -15.21
N THR A 82 12.55 -2.29 -15.51
CA THR A 82 12.12 -3.66 -15.85
C THR A 82 11.44 -4.34 -14.67
N PHE A 83 12.04 -4.30 -13.47
CA PHE A 83 11.39 -4.85 -12.28
C PHE A 83 10.08 -4.14 -11.96
N GLY A 84 10.02 -2.81 -12.05
CA GLY A 84 8.78 -2.05 -11.88
C GLY A 84 7.70 -2.47 -12.86
N PHE A 85 8.04 -2.66 -14.13
CA PHE A 85 7.11 -3.13 -15.15
C PHE A 85 6.65 -4.59 -14.92
N LEU A 86 7.55 -5.48 -14.50
CA LEU A 86 7.17 -6.86 -14.13
C LEU A 86 6.19 -6.86 -12.94
N MET A 87 6.45 -6.04 -11.92
CA MET A 87 5.53 -5.87 -10.79
C MET A 87 4.19 -5.30 -11.24
N LEU A 88 4.17 -4.33 -12.16
CA LEU A 88 2.93 -3.80 -12.74
C LEU A 88 2.11 -4.89 -13.43
N VAL A 89 2.72 -5.71 -14.30
CA VAL A 89 2.03 -6.81 -15.01
C VAL A 89 1.50 -7.83 -14.01
N GLY A 90 2.32 -8.23 -13.04
CA GLY A 90 1.90 -9.12 -11.95
C GLY A 90 0.76 -8.53 -11.14
N ASN A 91 0.78 -7.22 -10.88
CA ASN A 91 -0.24 -6.53 -10.11
C ASN A 91 -1.55 -6.34 -10.88
N ALA A 92 -1.49 -6.10 -12.20
CA ALA A 92 -2.65 -6.09 -13.07
C ALA A 92 -3.30 -7.47 -13.14
N TRP A 93 -2.49 -8.53 -13.22
CA TRP A 93 -2.97 -9.91 -13.12
C TRP A 93 -3.64 -10.18 -11.76
N LEU A 94 -2.99 -9.86 -10.63
CA LEU A 94 -3.57 -10.03 -9.29
C LEU A 94 -4.85 -9.21 -9.09
N GLY A 95 -4.89 -7.94 -9.52
CA GLY A 95 -6.09 -7.11 -9.42
C GLY A 95 -7.27 -7.72 -10.19
N SER A 96 -6.97 -8.37 -11.31
CA SER A 96 -7.97 -9.10 -12.08
C SER A 96 -8.47 -10.39 -11.39
N ILE A 97 -7.67 -10.98 -10.49
CA ILE A 97 -8.06 -12.09 -9.61
C ILE A 97 -8.87 -11.57 -8.42
N VAL A 98 -8.46 -10.46 -7.79
CA VAL A 98 -9.18 -9.79 -6.70
C VAL A 98 -10.66 -9.57 -7.05
N VAL A 99 -10.93 -9.09 -8.26
CA VAL A 99 -12.31 -8.90 -8.76
C VAL A 99 -13.02 -10.24 -8.96
N ALA A 100 -12.31 -11.25 -9.47
CA ALA A 100 -12.90 -12.56 -9.73
C ALA A 100 -13.31 -13.28 -8.44
N THR A 101 -12.49 -13.16 -7.39
CA THR A 101 -12.66 -13.80 -6.08
C THR A 101 -13.39 -12.91 -5.06
N ASN A 102 -14.18 -11.94 -5.52
CA ASN A 102 -15.00 -11.08 -4.65
C ASN A 102 -14.26 -10.44 -3.45
N LEU A 103 -13.07 -9.88 -3.69
CA LEU A 103 -12.25 -9.25 -2.64
C LEU A 103 -11.79 -10.22 -1.53
N LEU A 104 -11.62 -11.52 -1.85
CA LEU A 104 -11.11 -12.53 -0.92
C LEU A 104 -9.93 -12.01 -0.06
N PRO A 105 -10.03 -12.10 1.27
CA PRO A 105 -8.93 -11.83 2.21
C PRO A 105 -7.61 -12.50 1.78
N GLY A 106 -6.49 -11.84 2.06
CA GLY A 106 -5.16 -12.27 1.64
C GLY A 106 -4.83 -11.96 0.18
N ILE A 107 -5.75 -12.18 -0.77
CA ILE A 107 -5.48 -11.84 -2.18
C ILE A 107 -5.47 -10.32 -2.40
N VAL A 108 -6.37 -9.61 -1.75
CA VAL A 108 -6.35 -8.14 -1.71
C VAL A 108 -5.06 -7.62 -1.07
N THR A 109 -4.62 -8.25 0.03
CA THR A 109 -3.37 -7.91 0.73
C THR A 109 -2.16 -8.08 -0.19
N LEU A 110 -2.06 -9.20 -0.92
CA LEU A 110 -0.99 -9.43 -1.89
C LEU A 110 -0.99 -8.38 -3.01
N HIS A 111 -2.15 -8.08 -3.58
CA HIS A 111 -2.28 -7.04 -4.60
C HIS A 111 -1.83 -5.66 -4.08
N PHE A 112 -2.24 -5.31 -2.86
CA PHE A 112 -1.89 -4.02 -2.26
C PHE A 112 -0.39 -3.90 -1.97
N LEU A 113 0.24 -4.92 -1.39
CA LEU A 113 1.69 -4.93 -1.13
C LEU A 113 2.51 -4.96 -2.43
N LEU A 114 2.06 -5.70 -3.46
CA LEU A 114 2.71 -5.71 -4.77
C LEU A 114 2.64 -4.34 -5.45
N SER A 115 1.58 -3.57 -5.21
CA SER A 115 1.45 -2.18 -5.69
C SER A 115 2.54 -1.27 -5.11
N PHE A 116 2.88 -1.42 -3.82
CA PHE A 116 4.01 -0.69 -3.23
C PHE A 116 5.34 -1.09 -3.85
N LEU A 117 5.56 -2.39 -4.05
CA LEU A 117 6.80 -2.87 -4.66
C LEU A 117 6.98 -2.32 -6.08
N CYS A 118 5.90 -2.28 -6.87
CA CYS A 118 5.85 -1.62 -8.17
C CYS A 118 6.26 -0.13 -8.06
N ALA A 119 5.64 0.62 -7.15
CA ALA A 119 5.95 2.04 -6.94
C ALA A 119 7.41 2.27 -6.52
N PHE A 120 7.96 1.45 -5.63
CA PHE A 120 9.34 1.58 -5.16
C PHE A 120 10.36 1.29 -6.26
N PHE A 121 10.11 0.32 -7.14
CA PHE A 121 10.99 0.06 -8.28
C PHE A 121 11.01 1.22 -9.28
N PHE A 122 9.86 1.84 -9.55
CA PHE A 122 9.83 3.04 -10.39
C PHE A 122 10.55 4.23 -9.72
N LEU A 123 10.39 4.42 -8.40
CA LEU A 123 11.15 5.44 -7.67
C LEU A 123 12.67 5.18 -7.71
N LEU A 124 13.10 3.92 -7.61
CA LEU A 124 14.51 3.53 -7.76
C LEU A 124 15.03 3.81 -9.19
N ALA A 125 14.22 3.55 -10.21
CA ALA A 125 14.58 3.85 -11.60
C ALA A 125 14.75 5.37 -11.81
N MET A 126 13.80 6.17 -11.30
CA MET A 126 13.86 7.64 -11.34
C MET A 126 15.12 8.16 -10.64
N HIS A 127 15.36 7.70 -9.40
CA HIS A 127 16.52 8.11 -8.61
C HIS A 127 17.85 7.68 -9.23
N SER A 128 17.90 6.53 -9.89
CA SER A 128 19.12 6.05 -10.57
C SER A 128 19.43 6.84 -11.84
N ASN A 129 18.41 7.42 -12.48
CA ASN A 129 18.57 8.28 -13.64
C ASN A 129 18.97 9.70 -13.24
N ALA A 130 18.17 10.30 -12.35
CA ALA A 130 18.36 11.65 -11.84
C ALA A 130 18.24 11.57 -10.31
N PRO A 131 19.38 11.46 -9.58
CA PRO A 131 19.37 11.36 -8.13
C PRO A 131 18.62 12.53 -7.51
N PHE A 132 17.67 12.19 -6.63
CA PHE A 132 16.92 13.20 -5.90
C PHE A 132 17.89 14.05 -5.05
N THR A 133 17.72 15.37 -5.12
CA THR A 133 18.61 16.32 -4.46
C THR A 133 18.66 16.07 -2.95
N ARG A 134 19.88 16.01 -2.41
CA ARG A 134 20.13 15.88 -0.97
C ARG A 134 20.02 17.25 -0.30
N GLU A 135 18.82 17.80 -0.24
CA GLU A 135 18.58 19.08 0.42
C GLU A 135 18.40 18.87 1.92
N ASN A 136 19.18 19.60 2.73
CA ASN A 136 19.02 19.63 4.17
C ASN A 136 18.98 18.21 4.78
N MET A 137 19.98 17.35 4.53
CA MET A 137 20.02 15.99 5.13
C MET A 137 21.26 15.79 5.99
N SER A 138 21.06 15.39 7.25
CA SER A 138 22.15 15.07 8.19
C SER A 138 22.78 13.70 7.87
N LYS A 139 23.95 13.39 8.46
CA LYS A 139 24.59 12.05 8.34
C LYS A 139 23.73 10.91 8.93
N GLY A 140 22.85 11.21 9.88
CA GLY A 140 21.95 10.22 10.51
C GLY A 140 20.58 10.06 9.85
N ASP A 141 20.22 10.93 8.91
CA ASP A 141 18.87 10.95 8.35
C ASP A 141 18.56 9.70 7.52
N ARG A 142 19.57 9.08 6.90
CA ARG A 142 19.40 7.80 6.19
C ARG A 142 18.89 6.70 7.11
N THR A 143 19.52 6.53 8.26
CA THR A 143 19.13 5.50 9.24
C THR A 143 17.75 5.79 9.82
N LYS A 144 17.45 7.08 10.10
CA LYS A 144 16.11 7.47 10.57
C LYS A 144 15.04 7.17 9.53
N TRP A 145 15.24 7.54 8.26
CA TRP A 145 14.24 7.32 7.21
C TRP A 145 14.03 5.85 6.86
N ILE A 146 15.07 5.02 6.83
CA ILE A 146 14.87 3.57 6.63
C ILE A 146 14.13 2.93 7.81
N PHE A 147 14.44 3.35 9.03
CA PHE A 147 13.75 2.88 10.22
C PHE A 147 12.27 3.27 10.21
N MET A 148 11.96 4.54 9.92
CA MET A 148 10.59 5.02 9.77
C MET A 148 9.86 4.32 8.61
N PHE A 149 10.54 4.05 7.50
CA PHE A 149 9.98 3.30 6.38
C PHE A 149 9.55 1.89 6.81
N VAL A 150 10.42 1.16 7.52
CA VAL A 150 10.11 -0.20 8.00
C VAL A 150 8.94 -0.19 8.99
N LEU A 151 8.92 0.76 9.94
CA LEU A 151 7.82 0.88 10.89
C LEU A 151 6.48 1.18 10.18
N VAL A 152 6.47 2.12 9.23
CA VAL A 152 5.27 2.47 8.48
C VAL A 152 4.83 1.33 7.55
N MET A 153 5.76 0.58 6.95
CA MET A 153 5.42 -0.61 6.16
C MET A 153 4.84 -1.72 7.02
N ALA A 154 5.36 -1.92 8.24
CA ALA A 154 4.79 -2.85 9.21
C ALA A 154 3.35 -2.42 9.60
N GLU A 155 3.12 -1.12 9.80
CA GLU A 155 1.78 -0.57 10.02
C GLU A 155 0.82 -0.85 8.86
N VAL A 156 1.26 -0.63 7.62
CA VAL A 156 0.46 -0.93 6.43
C VAL A 156 0.09 -2.41 6.39
N PHE A 157 1.03 -3.31 6.69
CA PHE A 157 0.76 -4.73 6.77
C PHE A 157 -0.24 -5.08 7.89
N LEU A 158 -0.05 -4.55 9.09
CA LEU A 158 -0.98 -4.75 10.20
C LEU A 158 -2.38 -4.19 9.87
N GLY A 159 -2.46 -3.07 9.16
CA GLY A 159 -3.71 -2.50 8.64
C GLY A 159 -4.41 -3.40 7.64
N THR A 160 -3.67 -4.13 6.78
CA THR A 160 -4.28 -5.15 5.91
C THR A 160 -4.86 -6.31 6.70
N LEU A 161 -4.18 -6.77 7.75
CA LEU A 161 -4.70 -7.82 8.65
C LEU A 161 -5.94 -7.34 9.42
N ALA A 162 -5.95 -6.08 9.87
CA ALA A 162 -7.12 -5.46 10.50
C ALA A 162 -8.33 -5.42 9.55
N ARG A 163 -8.12 -5.08 8.29
CA ARG A 163 -9.16 -5.12 7.25
C ARG A 163 -9.69 -6.54 7.03
N GLU A 164 -8.83 -7.55 7.01
CA GLU A 164 -9.29 -8.95 6.91
C GLU A 164 -10.14 -9.36 8.13
N SER A 165 -9.72 -8.99 9.36
CA SER A 165 -10.52 -9.23 10.57
C SER A 165 -11.92 -8.60 10.49
N VAL A 166 -12.01 -7.37 9.98
CA VAL A 166 -13.30 -6.69 9.74
C VAL A 166 -14.19 -7.48 8.78
N GLU A 167 -13.64 -8.03 7.71
CA GLU A 167 -14.41 -8.80 6.71
C GLU A 167 -14.96 -10.11 7.29
N TYR A 168 -14.16 -10.79 8.12
CA TYR A 168 -14.62 -11.98 8.85
C TYR A 168 -15.75 -11.62 9.82
N MET A 169 -15.60 -10.54 10.60
CA MET A 169 -16.63 -10.10 11.54
C MET A 169 -17.92 -9.65 10.85
N LYS A 170 -17.80 -8.97 9.70
CA LYS A 170 -18.95 -8.57 8.87
C LYS A 170 -19.73 -9.79 8.38
N THR A 171 -19.03 -10.84 7.95
CA THR A 171 -19.66 -12.08 7.48
C THR A 171 -20.30 -12.87 8.63
N ALA A 172 -19.71 -12.80 9.83
CA ALA A 172 -20.25 -13.41 11.05
C ALA A 172 -21.39 -12.61 11.71
N GLY A 173 -21.77 -11.44 11.18
CA GLY A 173 -22.78 -10.57 11.80
C GLY A 173 -22.35 -9.93 13.12
N ALA A 174 -21.05 -9.93 13.42
CA ALA A 174 -20.47 -9.51 14.69
C ALA A 174 -19.64 -8.21 14.56
N LEU A 175 -20.01 -7.34 13.60
CA LEU A 175 -19.23 -6.14 13.30
C LEU A 175 -19.32 -5.07 14.39
N THR A 176 -20.50 -4.94 15.01
CA THR A 176 -20.80 -3.89 15.99
C THR A 176 -20.81 -4.48 17.40
N GLY A 177 -20.02 -3.89 18.29
CA GLY A 177 -19.90 -4.30 19.68
C GLY A 177 -20.88 -3.57 20.60
N LYS A 178 -20.72 -3.81 21.91
CA LYS A 178 -21.49 -3.08 22.94
C LYS A 178 -21.19 -1.58 22.84
N GLY A 179 -22.23 -0.76 22.71
CA GLY A 179 -22.12 0.70 22.60
C GLY A 179 -22.18 1.26 21.16
N GLY A 180 -22.50 0.44 20.17
CA GLY A 180 -22.72 0.91 18.78
C GLY A 180 -21.45 1.21 17.99
N MET A 181 -20.27 0.92 18.56
CA MET A 181 -18.97 1.07 17.92
C MET A 181 -18.52 -0.26 17.29
N LEU A 182 -17.47 -0.21 16.47
CA LEU A 182 -16.81 -1.40 15.94
C LEU A 182 -16.38 -2.32 17.10
N ASP A 183 -16.60 -3.63 17.00
CA ASP A 183 -16.21 -4.58 18.05
C ASP A 183 -14.70 -4.87 18.04
N TYR A 184 -13.92 -3.84 18.33
CA TYR A 184 -12.46 -3.86 18.24
C TYR A 184 -11.80 -4.82 19.23
N ASN A 185 -12.52 -5.28 20.26
CA ASN A 185 -12.00 -6.25 21.23
C ASN A 185 -11.86 -7.65 20.62
N ASN A 186 -12.71 -7.97 19.65
CA ASN A 186 -12.70 -9.27 18.96
C ASN A 186 -11.83 -9.29 17.70
N MET A 187 -11.16 -8.18 17.37
CA MET A 187 -10.27 -8.10 16.19
C MET A 187 -8.89 -8.73 16.40
N GLY A 188 -8.55 -9.12 17.63
CA GLY A 188 -7.33 -9.82 17.99
C GLY A 188 -6.08 -8.93 18.13
N ILE A 189 -4.94 -9.58 18.37
CA ILE A 189 -3.68 -8.90 18.72
C ILE A 189 -3.12 -8.02 17.59
N ASN A 190 -3.26 -8.43 16.33
CA ASN A 190 -2.74 -7.68 15.19
C ASN A 190 -3.39 -6.29 15.10
N PHE A 191 -4.71 -6.21 15.34
CA PHE A 191 -5.43 -4.94 15.39
C PHE A 191 -5.00 -4.10 16.60
N ALA A 192 -4.79 -4.73 17.77
CA ALA A 192 -4.30 -4.00 18.94
C ALA A 192 -2.94 -3.34 18.66
N ILE A 193 -2.02 -4.05 18.01
CA ILE A 193 -0.72 -3.48 17.61
C ILE A 193 -0.93 -2.33 16.62
N HIS A 194 -1.71 -2.54 15.55
CA HIS A 194 -2.05 -1.51 14.55
C HIS A 194 -2.67 -0.24 15.17
N ARG A 195 -3.45 -0.39 16.25
CA ARG A 195 -4.09 0.73 16.94
C ARG A 195 -3.08 1.59 17.71
N PHE A 196 -2.05 0.99 18.29
CA PHE A 196 -1.14 1.68 19.23
C PHE A 196 0.24 2.03 18.65
N LEU A 197 0.75 1.23 17.72
CA LEU A 197 2.05 1.49 17.08
C LEU A 197 2.11 2.84 16.31
N PRO A 198 1.04 3.42 15.75
CA PRO A 198 1.09 4.76 15.16
C PRO A 198 1.40 5.85 16.20
N GLY A 199 1.04 5.64 17.47
CA GLY A 199 1.40 6.53 18.57
C GLY A 199 2.92 6.59 18.79
N ALA A 200 3.60 5.45 18.70
CA ALA A 200 5.06 5.40 18.76
C ALA A 200 5.70 6.07 17.54
N ILE A 201 5.16 5.84 16.34
CA ILE A 201 5.60 6.50 15.10
C ILE A 201 5.43 8.02 15.20
N LEU A 202 4.33 8.50 15.78
CA LEU A 202 4.08 9.92 16.01
C LEU A 202 5.12 10.52 16.95
N ILE A 203 5.37 9.89 18.10
CA ILE A 203 6.37 10.34 19.10
C ILE A 203 7.76 10.42 18.45
N LEU A 204 8.16 9.38 17.72
CA LEU A 204 9.46 9.35 17.03
C LEU A 204 9.56 10.44 15.96
N SER A 205 8.50 10.66 15.18
CA SER A 205 8.44 11.70 14.15
C SER A 205 8.59 13.10 14.77
N LEU A 206 7.87 13.38 15.86
CA LEU A 206 7.99 14.64 16.59
C LEU A 206 9.37 14.82 17.21
N TYR A 207 9.94 13.78 17.80
CA TYR A 207 11.28 13.81 18.37
C TYR A 207 12.34 14.17 17.30
N PHE A 208 12.34 13.48 16.16
CA PHE A 208 13.25 13.80 15.05
C PHE A 208 12.98 15.18 14.44
N GLY A 209 11.73 15.62 14.41
CA GLY A 209 11.34 16.96 13.97
C GLY A 209 11.86 18.07 14.88
N ILE A 210 11.82 17.88 16.21
CA ILE A 210 12.38 18.82 17.19
C ILE A 210 13.91 18.87 17.08
N MET A 211 14.58 17.72 16.91
CA MET A 211 16.03 17.69 16.69
C MET A 211 16.42 18.48 15.45
N ARG A 212 15.71 18.32 14.33
CA ARG A 212 15.95 19.11 13.10
C ARG A 212 15.73 20.60 13.31
N ARG A 213 14.75 21.00 14.13
CA ARG A 213 14.54 22.42 14.46
C ARG A 213 15.71 23.00 15.25
N ARG A 214 16.30 22.22 16.18
CA ARG A 214 17.51 22.61 16.93
C ARG A 214 18.75 22.74 16.03
N GLU A 215 18.78 22.03 14.90
CA GLU A 215 19.81 22.19 13.84
C GLU A 215 19.58 23.46 12.97
N GLY A 216 18.68 24.37 13.36
CA GLY A 216 18.42 25.62 12.62
C GLY A 216 17.43 25.48 11.46
N ARG A 217 16.74 24.33 11.35
CA ARG A 217 15.72 24.15 10.29
C ARG A 217 14.36 24.72 10.71
N GLY A 218 13.59 25.14 9.72
CA GLY A 218 12.24 25.66 9.92
C GLY A 218 11.28 24.68 10.62
N ILE A 219 10.16 25.22 11.11
CA ILE A 219 9.11 24.45 11.82
C ILE A 219 8.51 23.37 10.92
N LEU A 220 8.34 23.61 9.63
CA LEU A 220 7.83 22.63 8.67
C LEU A 220 8.96 21.83 8.04
N ASN A 221 9.57 20.92 8.82
CA ASN A 221 10.52 19.94 8.31
C ASN A 221 9.86 18.59 8.02
N ASP A 222 10.51 17.76 7.21
CA ASP A 222 9.94 16.50 6.71
C ASP A 222 9.42 15.55 7.80
N PHE A 223 10.04 15.50 8.99
CA PHE A 223 9.57 14.64 10.09
C PHE A 223 8.30 15.21 10.73
N ASN A 224 8.16 16.54 10.80
CA ASN A 224 6.90 17.17 11.23
C ASN A 224 5.79 16.96 10.20
N ILE A 225 6.11 16.96 8.90
CA ILE A 225 5.14 16.59 7.85
C ILE A 225 4.67 15.14 8.04
N LEU A 226 5.59 14.21 8.32
CA LEU A 226 5.22 12.82 8.64
C LEU A 226 4.37 12.74 9.91
N ALA A 227 4.72 13.49 10.97
CA ALA A 227 3.93 13.54 12.20
C ALA A 227 2.49 14.02 11.96
N ILE A 228 2.29 15.02 11.08
CA ILE A 228 0.95 15.49 10.70
C ILE A 228 0.18 14.38 9.95
N MET A 229 0.82 13.70 9.00
CA MET A 229 0.18 12.57 8.30
C MET A 229 -0.24 11.46 9.27
N VAL A 230 0.64 11.10 10.21
CA VAL A 230 0.36 10.07 11.23
C VAL A 230 -0.77 10.51 12.17
N LEU A 231 -0.79 11.77 12.59
CA LEU A 231 -1.88 12.29 13.43
C LEU A 231 -3.22 12.19 12.72
N ILE A 232 -3.29 12.60 11.44
CA ILE A 232 -4.50 12.46 10.62
C ILE A 232 -4.91 10.99 10.52
N GLN A 233 -3.96 10.06 10.36
CA GLN A 233 -4.22 8.62 10.30
C GLN A 233 -4.81 8.07 11.61
N ILE A 234 -4.27 8.49 12.76
CA ILE A 234 -4.81 8.12 14.07
C ILE A 234 -6.25 8.61 14.21
N CYS A 235 -6.53 9.86 13.81
CA CYS A 235 -7.89 10.40 13.84
C CYS A 235 -8.84 9.61 12.92
N LEU A 236 -8.43 9.30 11.69
CA LEU A 236 -9.23 8.51 10.75
C LEU A 236 -9.46 7.08 11.25
N GLY A 237 -8.44 6.45 11.85
CA GLY A 237 -8.56 5.14 12.49
C GLY A 237 -9.53 5.15 13.66
N ALA A 238 -9.50 6.19 14.50
CA ALA A 238 -10.45 6.37 15.60
C ALA A 238 -11.88 6.55 15.08
N ILE A 239 -12.09 7.33 14.01
CA ILE A 239 -13.40 7.48 13.37
C ILE A 239 -13.92 6.14 12.84
N ASN A 240 -13.06 5.32 12.23
CA ASN A 240 -13.41 3.98 11.77
C ASN A 240 -13.91 3.06 12.90
N ILE A 241 -13.40 3.24 14.13
CA ILE A 241 -13.86 2.50 15.30
C ILE A 241 -15.20 3.06 15.80
N VAL A 242 -15.29 4.38 16.01
CA VAL A 242 -16.44 5.01 16.67
C VAL A 242 -17.69 5.00 15.80
N VAL A 243 -17.55 5.21 14.48
CA VAL A 243 -18.67 5.36 13.53
C VAL A 243 -18.89 4.08 12.72
N VAL A 244 -18.23 2.98 13.09
CA VAL A 244 -18.33 1.67 12.40
C VAL A 244 -18.02 1.80 10.90
N LEU A 245 -16.75 2.10 10.61
CA LEU A 245 -16.18 2.06 9.26
C LEU A 245 -16.97 2.90 8.23
N PRO A 246 -17.18 4.21 8.44
CA PRO A 246 -17.85 5.03 7.43
C PRO A 246 -16.98 5.11 6.17
N ALA A 247 -17.61 5.05 4.99
CA ALA A 247 -16.89 4.89 3.71
C ALA A 247 -15.82 5.96 3.47
N TYR A 248 -16.10 7.23 3.82
CA TYR A 248 -15.13 8.32 3.65
C TYR A 248 -13.88 8.14 4.52
N ALA A 249 -14.05 7.69 5.77
CA ALA A 249 -12.92 7.51 6.69
C ALA A 249 -12.07 6.32 6.26
N GLN A 250 -12.68 5.23 5.79
CA GLN A 250 -11.95 4.10 5.22
C GLN A 250 -11.09 4.52 4.01
N VAL A 251 -11.69 5.23 3.04
CA VAL A 251 -10.99 5.67 1.83
C VAL A 251 -9.83 6.61 2.17
N LEU A 252 -10.06 7.60 3.04
CA LEU A 252 -9.00 8.53 3.45
C LEU A 252 -7.92 7.83 4.28
N HIS A 253 -8.29 6.87 5.12
CA HIS A 253 -7.34 6.10 5.92
C HIS A 253 -6.39 5.33 5.02
N ILE A 254 -6.91 4.58 4.03
CA ILE A 254 -6.11 3.84 3.05
C ILE A 254 -5.27 4.79 2.18
N LEU A 255 -5.85 5.89 1.69
CA LEU A 255 -5.15 6.82 0.80
C LEU A 255 -3.92 7.44 1.47
N ILE A 256 -4.10 8.09 2.62
CA ILE A 256 -3.00 8.74 3.33
C ILE A 256 -2.06 7.67 3.92
N GLY A 257 -2.61 6.54 4.39
CA GLY A 257 -1.85 5.36 4.80
C GLY A 257 -0.88 4.86 3.73
N SER A 258 -1.27 4.95 2.45
CA SER A 258 -0.44 4.56 1.32
C SER A 258 0.61 5.61 0.93
N ILE A 259 0.35 6.89 1.19
CA ILE A 259 1.31 7.96 0.91
C ILE A 259 2.52 7.90 1.86
N MET A 260 2.30 7.58 3.14
CA MET A 260 3.35 7.58 4.15
C MET A 260 4.56 6.68 3.84
N PRO A 261 4.41 5.37 3.50
CA PRO A 261 5.57 4.53 3.19
C PRO A 261 6.30 5.00 1.92
N VAL A 262 5.57 5.49 0.91
CA VAL A 262 6.15 6.07 -0.31
C VAL A 262 6.97 7.31 0.02
N TYR A 263 6.46 8.18 0.89
CA TYR A 263 7.16 9.37 1.36
C TYR A 263 8.43 9.01 2.16
N CYS A 264 8.35 8.06 3.09
CA CYS A 264 9.51 7.59 3.84
C CYS A 264 10.58 6.97 2.93
N PHE A 265 10.17 6.16 1.95
CA PHE A 265 11.07 5.56 0.96
C PHE A 265 11.75 6.62 0.10
N TYR A 266 10.99 7.61 -0.37
CA TYR A 266 11.50 8.75 -1.12
C TYR A 266 12.53 9.55 -0.32
N LYS A 267 12.25 9.86 0.96
CA LYS A 267 13.18 10.56 1.84
C LYS A 267 14.43 9.75 2.15
N TRP A 268 14.30 8.43 2.26
CA TRP A 268 15.45 7.53 2.35
C TRP A 268 16.32 7.60 1.09
N LEU A 269 15.74 7.60 -0.12
CA LEU A 269 16.49 7.76 -1.38
C LEU A 269 17.22 9.11 -1.43
N GLN A 270 16.57 10.22 -1.10
CA GLN A 270 17.21 11.55 -1.01
C GLN A 270 18.40 11.57 -0.05
N SER A 271 18.32 10.84 1.07
CA SER A 271 19.43 10.76 2.03
C SER A 271 20.59 9.87 1.55
N ASN A 272 20.35 9.03 0.52
CA ASN A 272 21.29 8.05 -0.03
C ASN A 272 21.98 8.51 -1.33
N SER A 273 21.68 9.71 -1.84
CA SER A 273 22.16 10.22 -3.14
C SER A 273 23.68 10.31 -3.29
N GLY A 274 24.46 10.18 -2.21
CA GLY A 274 25.93 10.21 -2.25
C GLY A 274 26.61 8.89 -2.64
N ILE A 275 25.90 7.75 -2.69
CA ILE A 275 26.50 6.42 -2.94
C ILE A 275 26.18 5.89 -4.35
N LEU A 276 25.17 6.43 -5.03
CA LEU A 276 24.76 5.98 -6.37
C LEU A 276 25.43 6.73 -7.52
N LEU A 277 26.24 7.76 -7.22
CA LEU A 277 27.13 8.42 -8.17
C LEU A 277 28.35 7.52 -8.47
N ILE A 278 28.11 6.37 -9.12
CA ILE A 278 29.18 5.77 -9.92
C ILE A 278 29.19 6.60 -11.20
N PRO A 279 30.25 7.37 -11.50
CA PRO A 279 30.33 8.08 -12.77
C PRO A 279 30.19 7.03 -13.88
N SER A 280 29.20 7.21 -14.77
CA SER A 280 29.22 6.55 -16.05
C SER A 280 30.55 6.93 -16.70
N LYS A 281 31.46 5.97 -16.84
CA LYS A 281 32.70 6.19 -17.60
C LYS A 281 32.32 6.73 -18.99
N PRO A 282 33.11 7.66 -19.53
CA PRO A 282 32.88 8.26 -20.84
C PRO A 282 32.84 7.22 -21.96
#